data_AF-A0A957Y7V9-F1
#
_entry.id   AF-A0A957Y7V9-F1
#
_cell.length_a   1.000
_cell.length_b   1.000
_cell.length_c   1.000
_cell.angle_alpha   90.00
_cell.angle_beta   90.00
_cell.angle_gamma   90.00
#
_symmetry.space_group_name_H-M   'P 1'
#
loop_
_entity.id
_entity.type
_entity.pdbx_description
1 polymer ?
#
loop_
_entity_poly.entity_id
_entity_poly.type
_entity_poly.pdbx_seq_one_letter_code
_entity_poly.pdbx_strand_id
1 'polypeptide(L)'
;GAYQGFWQMRNGQGRAFGETIWVGIRVPAAAPATPVPTQTPVAGITFTSTSTSIQQGQCVTISWNAVNVREVYYYPQGQNWQNNGVAGQGSRQECPQQTTTYYLRVVMQDNSVQTRELTVNVTPVSNAPQINSFTINPQGQIQAGQCVTLQWNVGGSISDVFLSRDNQPLWDGAPYQGTYQDCPPGGGQMTYLLKATGPGG
;
A
#
# COMPACT_ATOMS: atom_id res chain seq x y z
N GLY A 1 -2.53 9.79 30.09
CA GLY A 1 -2.08 10.93 30.93
C GLY A 1 -2.95 11.02 32.18
N ALA A 2 -2.47 11.65 33.25
CA ALA A 2 -3.26 11.89 34.45
C ALA A 2 -3.98 13.24 34.32
N TYR A 3 -5.32 13.24 34.41
CA TYR A 3 -6.12 14.46 34.37
C TYR A 3 -6.63 14.76 35.79
N GLN A 4 -6.47 16.01 36.20
CA GLN A 4 -6.95 16.53 37.49
C GLN A 4 -7.86 17.73 37.22
N GLY A 5 -9.07 17.71 37.78
CA GLY A 5 -9.97 18.87 37.82
C GLY A 5 -10.27 19.22 39.27
N PHE A 6 -10.39 20.51 39.58
CA PHE A 6 -10.70 20.99 40.94
C PHE A 6 -12.09 21.62 40.96
N TRP A 7 -12.87 21.27 41.98
CA TRP A 7 -14.13 21.94 42.30
C TRP A 7 -14.02 22.56 43.69
N GLN A 8 -14.13 23.89 43.77
CA GLN A 8 -14.09 24.65 45.01
C GLN A 8 -15.38 25.46 45.14
N MET A 9 -16.17 25.21 46.18
CA MET A 9 -17.39 25.98 46.43
C MET A 9 -17.03 27.41 46.84
N ARG A 10 -17.74 28.40 46.28
CA ARG A 10 -17.60 29.83 46.62
C ARG A 10 -18.95 30.39 47.01
N ASN A 11 -18.98 31.29 48.00
CA ASN A 11 -20.22 31.93 48.43
C ASN A 11 -20.59 33.11 47.50
N GLY A 12 -21.72 33.77 47.78
CA GLY A 12 -22.22 34.91 46.98
C GLY A 12 -21.31 36.15 46.95
N GLN A 13 -20.20 36.16 47.70
CA GLN A 13 -19.16 37.20 47.65
C GLN A 13 -17.87 36.70 46.97
N GLY A 14 -17.90 35.51 46.35
CA GLY A 14 -16.78 34.91 45.63
C GLY A 14 -15.71 34.27 46.52
N ARG A 15 -15.92 34.21 47.84
CA ARG A 15 -14.97 33.65 48.81
C ARG A 15 -15.17 32.13 48.91
N ALA A 16 -14.08 31.39 48.77
CA ALA A 16 -14.10 29.94 48.83
C ALA A 16 -14.43 29.41 50.24
N PHE A 17 -15.23 28.35 50.32
CA PHE A 17 -15.54 27.64 51.57
C PHE A 17 -15.75 26.14 51.31
N GLY A 18 -15.56 25.29 52.34
CA GLY A 18 -15.75 23.83 52.25
C GLY A 18 -14.50 23.04 51.87
N GLU A 19 -14.62 21.70 51.85
CA GLU A 19 -13.54 20.75 51.56
C GLU A 19 -13.37 20.56 50.04
N THR A 20 -12.12 20.56 49.56
CA THR A 20 -11.81 20.38 48.12
C THR A 20 -11.76 18.89 47.80
N ILE A 21 -12.62 18.41 46.89
CA ILE A 21 -12.68 16.99 46.51
C ILE A 21 -11.70 16.71 45.37
N TRP A 22 -10.88 15.66 45.54
CA TRP A 22 -9.92 15.20 44.55
C TRP A 22 -10.54 14.11 43.66
N VAL A 23 -10.58 14.32 42.35
CA VAL A 23 -10.85 13.25 41.38
C VAL A 23 -9.63 13.11 40.46
N GLY A 24 -8.87 12.02 40.65
CA GLY A 24 -7.74 11.67 39.80
C GLY A 24 -8.15 10.62 38.78
N ILE A 25 -8.19 10.98 37.49
CA ILE A 25 -8.38 10.00 36.43
C ILE A 25 -7.00 9.61 35.91
N ARG A 26 -6.57 8.39 36.21
CA ARG A 26 -5.42 7.76 35.53
C ARG A 26 -5.95 7.03 34.30
N VAL A 27 -5.66 7.54 33.13
CA VAL A 27 -5.81 6.77 31.88
C VAL A 27 -4.56 5.91 31.74
N PRO A 28 -4.61 4.59 31.99
CA PRO A 28 -3.46 3.72 31.77
C PRO A 28 -3.02 3.83 30.32
N ALA A 29 -1.71 3.83 30.09
CA ALA A 29 -1.17 3.72 28.74
C ALA A 29 -1.72 2.44 28.10
N ALA A 30 -2.03 2.49 26.80
CA ALA A 30 -2.44 1.30 26.06
C ALA A 30 -1.41 0.19 26.31
N ALA A 31 -1.89 -1.02 26.63
CA ALA A 31 -1.01 -2.15 26.87
C ALA A 31 -0.08 -2.35 25.66
N PRO A 32 1.22 -2.64 25.88
CA PRO A 32 2.13 -2.99 24.78
C PRO A 32 1.52 -4.12 23.95
N ALA A 33 1.62 -4.04 22.61
CA ALA A 33 1.15 -5.11 21.74
C ALA A 33 1.84 -6.43 22.14
N THR A 34 1.05 -7.47 22.39
CA THR A 34 1.57 -8.82 22.64
C THR A 34 2.40 -9.26 21.44
N PRO A 35 3.62 -9.80 21.61
CA PRO A 35 4.40 -10.34 20.50
C PRO A 35 3.59 -11.39 19.74
N VAL A 36 3.55 -11.28 18.41
CA VAL A 36 2.86 -12.23 17.54
C VAL A 36 3.49 -13.61 17.75
N PRO A 37 2.69 -14.69 17.92
CA PRO A 37 3.22 -16.03 18.11
C PRO A 37 4.14 -16.41 16.94
N THR A 38 5.38 -16.77 17.25
CA THR A 38 6.31 -17.30 16.25
C THR A 38 5.93 -18.73 15.94
N GLN A 39 5.77 -19.05 14.66
CA GLN A 39 5.38 -20.39 14.24
C GLN A 39 6.45 -21.42 14.61
N THR A 40 6.03 -22.55 15.21
CA THR A 40 6.93 -23.66 15.53
C THR A 40 7.60 -24.19 14.27
N PRO A 41 8.94 -24.21 14.15
CA PRO A 41 9.63 -24.75 12.99
C PRO A 41 9.20 -26.19 12.70
N VAL A 42 9.02 -26.53 11.42
CA VAL A 42 8.80 -27.92 10.99
C VAL A 42 9.94 -28.35 10.09
N ALA A 43 10.53 -29.50 10.44
CA ALA A 43 11.63 -30.08 9.69
C ALA A 43 11.23 -30.26 8.22
N GLY A 44 12.12 -29.84 7.31
CA GLY A 44 11.90 -29.97 5.88
C GLY A 44 10.98 -28.92 5.25
N ILE A 45 10.50 -27.92 6.00
CA ILE A 45 9.76 -26.78 5.46
C ILE A 45 10.48 -25.48 5.81
N THR A 46 10.90 -24.72 4.81
CA THR A 46 11.37 -23.34 4.96
C THR A 46 10.46 -22.40 4.17
N PHE A 47 10.16 -21.24 4.74
CA PHE A 47 9.41 -20.18 4.11
C PHE A 47 9.97 -18.84 4.59
N THR A 48 10.64 -18.14 3.69
CA THR A 48 11.52 -17.00 4.03
C THR A 48 11.31 -15.86 3.04
N SER A 49 11.76 -14.66 3.41
CA SER A 49 11.74 -13.49 2.56
C SER A 49 13.07 -12.75 2.69
N THR A 50 13.48 -12.05 1.63
CA THR A 50 14.63 -11.13 1.68
C THR A 50 14.41 -9.97 2.66
N SER A 51 13.15 -9.57 2.90
CA SER A 51 12.76 -8.63 3.96
C SER A 51 11.31 -8.87 4.41
N THR A 52 11.01 -8.54 5.66
CA THR A 52 9.64 -8.51 6.23
C THR A 52 9.14 -7.10 6.54
N SER A 53 9.94 -6.07 6.18
CA SER A 53 9.58 -4.67 6.27
C SER A 53 10.09 -3.92 5.06
N ILE A 54 9.19 -3.25 4.35
CA ILE A 54 9.49 -2.47 3.16
C ILE A 54 8.73 -1.15 3.16
N GLN A 55 9.16 -0.21 2.33
CA GLN A 55 8.35 0.95 1.95
C GLN A 55 7.47 0.61 0.74
N GLN A 56 6.33 1.30 0.61
CA GLN A 56 5.47 1.15 -0.56
C GLN A 56 6.25 1.35 -1.87
N GLY A 57 5.93 0.55 -2.89
CA GLY A 57 6.64 0.55 -4.18
C GLY A 57 7.91 -0.32 -4.21
N GLN A 58 8.39 -0.82 -3.06
CA GLN A 58 9.47 -1.81 -3.03
C GLN A 58 8.94 -3.23 -3.22
N CYS A 59 9.85 -4.14 -3.60
CA CYS A 59 9.55 -5.56 -3.76
C CYS A 59 10.44 -6.41 -2.84
N VAL A 60 9.93 -7.57 -2.45
CA VAL A 60 10.67 -8.62 -1.74
C VAL A 60 10.70 -9.89 -2.57
N THR A 61 11.65 -10.78 -2.27
CA THR A 61 11.65 -12.14 -2.82
C THR A 61 11.27 -13.11 -1.72
N ILE A 62 10.13 -13.77 -1.87
CA ILE A 62 9.67 -14.82 -0.96
C ILE A 62 10.12 -16.16 -1.52
N SER A 63 10.79 -16.97 -0.71
CA SER A 63 11.34 -18.27 -1.10
C SER A 63 10.85 -19.38 -0.18
N TRP A 64 10.58 -20.55 -0.77
CA TRP A 64 10.15 -21.74 -0.04
C TRP A 64 10.90 -22.99 -0.47
N ASN A 65 11.04 -23.90 0.48
CA ASN A 65 11.48 -25.27 0.24
C ASN A 65 10.67 -26.20 1.15
N ALA A 66 10.01 -27.18 0.56
CA ALA A 66 9.22 -28.19 1.23
C ALA A 66 9.62 -29.57 0.67
N VAL A 67 10.22 -30.42 1.50
CA VAL A 67 10.70 -31.76 1.12
C VAL A 67 9.79 -32.86 1.63
N ASN A 68 9.70 -33.98 0.91
CA ASN A 68 8.84 -35.12 1.24
C ASN A 68 7.36 -34.75 1.40
N VAL A 69 6.85 -33.94 0.46
CA VAL A 69 5.48 -33.41 0.47
C VAL A 69 4.68 -33.94 -0.72
N ARG A 70 3.35 -33.86 -0.61
CA ARG A 70 2.41 -34.24 -1.66
C ARG A 70 2.02 -33.03 -2.52
N GLU A 71 1.64 -31.92 -1.88
CA GLU A 71 1.17 -30.71 -2.55
C GLU A 71 1.68 -29.47 -1.81
N VAL A 72 1.94 -28.39 -2.55
CA VAL A 72 2.30 -27.08 -1.99
C VAL A 72 1.48 -25.99 -2.67
N TYR A 73 0.97 -25.06 -1.88
CA TYR A 73 0.22 -23.91 -2.35
C TYR A 73 0.80 -22.64 -1.75
N TYR A 74 1.01 -21.62 -2.59
CA TYR A 74 1.54 -20.32 -2.19
C TYR A 74 0.57 -19.21 -2.58
N TYR A 75 0.03 -18.48 -1.61
CA TYR A 75 -1.01 -17.48 -1.86
C TYR A 75 -0.96 -16.33 -0.86
N PRO A 76 -1.24 -15.09 -1.27
CA PRO A 76 -1.43 -13.99 -0.33
C PRO A 76 -2.79 -14.09 0.38
N GLN A 77 -2.90 -13.41 1.51
CA GLN A 77 -4.15 -13.28 2.26
C GLN A 77 -5.28 -12.78 1.37
N GLY A 78 -6.45 -13.42 1.50
CA GLY A 78 -7.63 -13.10 0.70
C GLY A 78 -7.69 -13.81 -0.65
N GLN A 79 -6.64 -14.51 -1.09
CA GLN A 79 -6.71 -15.37 -2.27
C GLN A 79 -7.05 -16.82 -1.92
N ASN A 80 -7.73 -17.49 -2.85
CA ASN A 80 -8.10 -18.89 -2.75
C ASN A 80 -6.88 -19.78 -3.05
N TRP A 81 -6.50 -20.64 -2.11
CA TRP A 81 -5.30 -21.49 -2.25
C TRP A 81 -5.44 -22.57 -3.32
N GLN A 82 -6.65 -23.08 -3.60
CA GLN A 82 -6.86 -24.17 -4.57
C GLN A 82 -6.35 -23.83 -5.98
N ASN A 83 -6.34 -22.55 -6.33
CA ASN A 83 -5.89 -22.06 -7.64
C ASN A 83 -4.40 -21.66 -7.66
N ASN A 84 -3.68 -21.88 -6.56
CA ASN A 84 -2.33 -21.36 -6.33
C ASN A 84 -1.32 -22.47 -6.02
N GLY A 85 -1.46 -23.61 -6.70
CA GLY A 85 -0.51 -24.73 -6.60
C GLY A 85 0.87 -24.36 -7.14
N VAL A 86 1.92 -24.73 -6.42
CA VAL A 86 3.32 -24.46 -6.77
C VAL A 86 4.19 -25.70 -6.53
N ALA A 87 5.39 -25.70 -7.11
CA ALA A 87 6.39 -26.73 -6.83
C ALA A 87 6.84 -26.67 -5.36
N GLY A 88 7.34 -27.81 -4.84
CA GLY A 88 7.84 -27.91 -3.47
C GLY A 88 9.01 -26.97 -3.15
N GLN A 89 9.74 -26.52 -4.17
CA GLN A 89 10.80 -25.53 -4.07
C GLN A 89 10.54 -24.40 -5.05
N GLY A 90 10.75 -23.17 -4.61
CA GLY A 90 10.57 -22.02 -5.49
C GLY A 90 10.79 -20.69 -4.79
N SER A 91 10.70 -19.64 -5.59
CA SER A 91 10.73 -18.26 -5.13
C SER A 91 9.86 -17.38 -6.01
N ARG A 92 9.28 -16.33 -5.43
CA ARG A 92 8.49 -15.33 -6.16
C ARG A 92 8.83 -13.93 -5.70
N GLN A 93 8.96 -13.02 -6.66
CA GLN A 93 9.05 -11.59 -6.36
C GLN A 93 7.65 -11.03 -6.12
N GLU A 94 7.51 -10.27 -5.04
CA GLU A 94 6.25 -9.71 -4.57
C GLU A 94 6.44 -8.22 -4.28
N CYS A 95 5.53 -7.37 -4.77
CA CYS A 95 5.58 -5.92 -4.58
C CYS A 95 4.28 -5.43 -3.90
N PRO A 96 4.02 -5.84 -2.64
CA PRO A 96 2.77 -5.53 -1.98
C PRO A 96 2.61 -4.03 -1.73
N GLN A 97 1.41 -3.50 -2.04
CA GLN A 97 1.08 -2.08 -1.85
C GLN A 97 0.66 -1.74 -0.41
N GLN A 98 0.30 -2.77 0.35
CA GLN A 98 -0.12 -2.69 1.74
C GLN A 98 0.44 -3.89 2.50
N THR A 99 0.51 -3.80 3.83
CA THR A 99 0.93 -4.91 4.66
C THR A 99 0.14 -6.17 4.30
N THR A 100 0.86 -7.20 3.85
CA THR A 100 0.26 -8.40 3.27
C THR A 100 0.88 -9.63 3.93
N THR A 101 0.04 -10.55 4.36
CA THR A 101 0.46 -11.88 4.83
C THR A 101 0.40 -12.86 3.68
N TYR A 102 1.49 -13.58 3.46
CA TYR A 102 1.60 -14.67 2.50
C TYR A 102 1.55 -16.00 3.23
N TYR A 103 0.93 -16.98 2.58
CA TYR A 103 0.76 -18.33 3.12
C TYR A 103 1.43 -19.35 2.21
N LEU A 104 2.11 -20.31 2.84
CA LEU A 104 2.58 -21.54 2.22
C LEU A 104 1.85 -22.70 2.89
N ARG A 105 0.85 -23.25 2.20
CA ARG A 105 0.10 -24.43 2.65
C ARG A 105 0.76 -25.67 2.05
N VAL A 106 1.19 -26.58 2.89
CA VAL A 106 1.91 -27.81 2.54
C VAL A 106 1.09 -29.01 2.98
N VAL A 107 0.79 -29.91 2.05
CA VAL A 107 0.17 -31.21 2.33
C VAL A 107 1.28 -32.26 2.38
N MET A 108 1.45 -32.90 3.52
CA MET A 108 2.45 -33.94 3.75
C MET A 108 2.03 -35.28 3.14
N GLN A 109 2.94 -36.24 3.07
CA GLN A 109 2.67 -37.60 2.54
C GLN A 109 1.59 -38.35 3.33
N ASP A 110 1.44 -38.08 4.63
CA ASP A 110 0.39 -38.62 5.50
C ASP A 110 -0.95 -37.86 5.41
N ASN A 111 -1.06 -36.93 4.46
CA ASN A 111 -2.18 -35.99 4.28
C ASN A 111 -2.35 -34.97 5.42
N SER A 112 -1.44 -34.89 6.39
CA SER A 112 -1.43 -33.79 7.35
C SER A 112 -1.11 -32.47 6.64
N VAL A 113 -1.65 -31.37 7.17
CA VAL A 113 -1.50 -30.03 6.56
C VAL A 113 -0.68 -29.14 7.49
N GLN A 114 0.35 -28.53 6.92
CA GLN A 114 1.17 -27.52 7.57
C GLN A 114 0.98 -26.19 6.82
N THR A 115 0.57 -25.14 7.52
CA THR A 115 0.49 -23.80 6.94
C THR A 115 1.57 -22.94 7.56
N ARG A 116 2.38 -22.29 6.71
CA ARG A 116 3.33 -21.27 7.11
C ARG A 116 2.83 -19.91 6.70
N GLU A 117 2.91 -18.93 7.58
CA GLU A 117 2.63 -17.53 7.25
C GLU A 117 3.90 -16.68 7.25
N LEU A 118 3.93 -15.65 6.41
CA LEU A 118 4.97 -14.64 6.35
C LEU A 118 4.33 -13.29 6.09
N THR A 119 4.42 -12.38 7.05
CA THR A 119 3.87 -11.03 6.92
C THR A 119 4.95 -10.06 6.44
N VAL A 120 4.68 -9.39 5.33
CA VAL A 120 5.48 -8.27 4.83
C VAL A 120 4.80 -6.98 5.24
N ASN A 121 5.42 -6.25 6.17
CA ASN A 121 4.94 -4.96 6.64
C ASN A 121 5.31 -3.87 5.63
N VAL A 122 4.32 -3.15 5.12
CA VAL A 122 4.51 -2.07 4.16
C VAL A 122 4.28 -0.74 4.85
N THR A 123 5.33 0.08 4.92
CA THR A 123 5.22 1.46 5.41
C THR A 123 4.82 2.35 4.23
N PRO A 124 3.66 3.03 4.29
CA PRO A 124 3.27 3.97 3.24
C PRO A 124 4.32 5.07 3.08
N VAL A 125 4.61 5.45 1.83
CA VAL A 125 5.45 6.62 1.56
C VAL A 125 4.54 7.85 1.65
N SER A 126 4.76 8.70 2.65
CA SER A 126 4.05 9.98 2.75
C SER A 126 4.37 10.82 1.51
N ASN A 127 3.34 11.35 0.85
CA ASN A 127 3.44 12.09 -0.41
C ASN A 127 3.94 11.25 -1.60
N ALA A 128 3.44 10.03 -1.78
CA ALA A 128 3.60 9.33 -3.07
C ALA A 128 2.97 10.15 -4.23
N PRO A 129 3.42 10.00 -5.48
CA PRO A 129 2.84 10.69 -6.64
C PRO A 129 1.33 10.47 -6.77
N GLN A 130 0.62 11.56 -7.03
CA GLN A 130 -0.82 11.54 -7.29
C GLN A 130 -1.16 12.41 -8.49
N ILE A 131 -2.04 11.92 -9.35
CA ILE A 131 -2.64 12.72 -10.42
C ILE A 131 -3.89 13.39 -9.85
N ASN A 132 -3.81 14.69 -9.57
CA ASN A 132 -4.93 15.45 -9.03
C ASN A 132 -5.96 15.78 -10.12
N SER A 133 -5.48 16.07 -11.33
CA SER A 133 -6.32 16.23 -12.50
C SER A 133 -5.57 15.88 -13.79
N PHE A 134 -6.31 15.31 -14.74
CA PHE A 134 -5.89 15.16 -16.13
C PHE A 134 -7.10 15.33 -17.02
N THR A 135 -7.12 16.39 -17.82
CA THR A 135 -8.25 16.78 -18.65
C THR A 135 -7.78 17.02 -20.08
N ILE A 136 -8.74 16.93 -21.00
CA ILE A 136 -8.58 17.19 -22.42
C ILE A 136 -9.71 18.10 -22.87
N ASN A 137 -9.42 19.08 -23.73
CA ASN A 137 -10.40 20.01 -24.27
C ASN A 137 -10.12 20.29 -25.76
N PRO A 138 -11.10 20.15 -26.69
CA PRO A 138 -12.45 19.65 -26.48
C PRO A 138 -12.51 18.17 -26.07
N GLN A 139 -13.50 17.82 -25.26
CA GLN A 139 -13.79 16.43 -24.91
C GLN A 139 -14.60 15.75 -26.02
N GLY A 140 -14.39 14.45 -26.22
CA GLY A 140 -15.14 13.66 -27.18
C GLY A 140 -14.55 13.69 -28.59
N GLN A 141 -15.38 13.93 -29.60
CA GLN A 141 -14.98 13.87 -31.00
C GLN A 141 -14.50 15.22 -31.51
N ILE A 142 -13.38 15.21 -32.24
CA ILE A 142 -12.86 16.36 -32.96
C ILE A 142 -12.89 16.10 -34.47
N GLN A 143 -12.96 17.15 -35.28
CA GLN A 143 -12.80 17.04 -36.72
C GLN A 143 -11.32 16.88 -37.08
N ALA A 144 -11.03 16.23 -38.22
CA ALA A 144 -9.66 16.11 -38.71
C ALA A 144 -9.01 17.49 -38.86
N GLY A 145 -7.78 17.63 -38.38
CA GLY A 145 -7.04 18.90 -38.37
C GLY A 145 -7.34 19.82 -37.19
N GLN A 146 -8.28 19.45 -36.30
CA GLN A 146 -8.46 20.15 -35.03
C GLN A 146 -7.42 19.70 -34.00
N CYS A 147 -7.07 20.60 -33.09
CA CYS A 147 -6.16 20.30 -31.99
C CYS A 147 -6.92 20.19 -30.68
N VAL A 148 -6.37 19.41 -29.76
CA VAL A 148 -6.83 19.30 -28.38
C VAL A 148 -5.79 19.91 -27.45
N THR A 149 -6.25 20.39 -26.31
CA THR A 149 -5.43 20.88 -25.22
C THR A 149 -5.56 19.92 -24.05
N LEU A 150 -4.46 19.30 -23.68
CA LEU A 150 -4.32 18.50 -22.48
C LEU A 150 -3.92 19.44 -21.34
N GLN A 151 -4.47 19.23 -20.16
CA GLN A 151 -4.09 19.95 -18.95
C GLN A 151 -4.00 18.98 -17.79
N TRP A 152 -2.99 19.14 -16.96
CA TRP A 152 -2.80 18.28 -15.80
C TRP A 152 -2.27 19.01 -14.59
N ASN A 153 -2.52 18.40 -13.43
CA ASN A 153 -1.94 18.75 -12.15
C ASN A 153 -1.57 17.46 -11.44
N VAL A 154 -0.29 17.30 -11.12
CA VAL A 154 0.23 16.19 -10.32
C VAL A 154 0.78 16.73 -9.00
N GLY A 155 0.58 15.97 -7.93
CA GLY A 155 1.03 16.27 -6.57
C GLY A 155 1.85 15.13 -5.98
N GLY A 156 2.42 15.37 -4.80
CA GLY A 156 3.30 14.43 -4.11
C GLY A 156 4.77 14.59 -4.52
N SER A 157 5.58 13.59 -4.16
CA SER A 157 7.03 13.53 -4.41
C SER A 157 7.25 12.88 -5.77
N ILE A 158 7.47 13.69 -6.79
CA ILE A 158 7.49 13.25 -8.19
C ILE A 158 8.93 13.31 -8.73
N SER A 159 9.40 12.21 -9.29
CA SER A 159 10.66 12.12 -10.02
C SER A 159 10.48 12.39 -11.51
N ASP A 160 9.36 11.98 -12.10
CA ASP A 160 9.10 12.13 -13.53
C ASP A 160 7.60 12.26 -13.85
N VAL A 161 7.29 12.98 -14.93
CA VAL A 161 5.96 13.04 -15.54
C VAL A 161 6.08 12.79 -17.04
N PHE A 162 5.37 11.77 -17.51
CA PHE A 162 5.40 11.34 -18.90
C PHE A 162 4.00 11.44 -19.52
N LEU A 163 3.92 12.13 -20.65
CA LEU A 163 2.70 12.24 -21.47
C LEU A 163 2.88 11.49 -22.78
N SER A 164 1.89 10.65 -23.12
CA SER A 164 1.89 9.89 -24.37
C SER A 164 0.52 9.86 -25.03
N ARG A 165 0.52 9.60 -26.34
CA ARG A 165 -0.66 9.27 -27.16
C ARG A 165 -0.43 7.94 -27.85
N ASP A 166 -1.34 6.99 -27.66
CA ASP A 166 -1.26 5.63 -28.24
C ASP A 166 0.10 4.97 -27.98
N ASN A 167 0.60 5.11 -26.74
CA ASN A 167 1.93 4.69 -26.27
C ASN A 167 3.14 5.38 -26.94
N GLN A 168 2.93 6.35 -27.82
CA GLN A 168 4.00 7.18 -28.36
C GLN A 168 4.25 8.39 -27.44
N PRO A 169 5.51 8.67 -27.07
CA PRO A 169 5.85 9.80 -26.21
C PRO A 169 5.47 11.12 -26.89
N LEU A 170 4.74 11.96 -26.16
CA LEU A 170 4.50 13.36 -26.53
C LEU A 170 5.41 14.29 -25.72
N TRP A 171 5.58 14.00 -24.43
CA TRP A 171 6.44 14.78 -23.55
C TRP A 171 7.03 13.89 -22.47
N ASP A 172 8.35 13.69 -22.51
CA ASP A 172 9.14 13.04 -21.47
C ASP A 172 9.76 14.12 -20.57
N GLY A 173 9.55 14.02 -19.25
CA GLY A 173 9.91 15.08 -18.30
C GLY A 173 8.99 16.32 -18.34
N ALA A 174 7.68 16.11 -18.42
CA ALA A 174 6.68 17.19 -18.36
C ALA A 174 6.68 17.89 -16.97
N PRO A 175 6.27 19.17 -16.87
CA PRO A 175 6.16 19.86 -15.59
C PRO A 175 5.04 19.26 -14.72
N TYR A 176 5.12 19.47 -13.39
CA TYR A 176 4.11 18.96 -12.46
C TYR A 176 2.71 19.56 -12.66
N GLN A 177 2.65 20.78 -13.20
CA GLN A 177 1.42 21.40 -13.65
C GLN A 177 1.69 21.95 -15.04
N GLY A 178 0.85 21.59 -16.00
CA GLY A 178 1.14 21.92 -17.38
C GLY A 178 -0.05 21.81 -18.29
N THR A 179 0.17 22.31 -19.50
CA THR A 179 -0.73 22.16 -20.62
C THR A 179 0.08 21.77 -21.85
N TYR A 180 -0.51 20.96 -22.72
CA TYR A 180 0.09 20.53 -23.98
C TYR A 180 -0.96 20.55 -25.07
N GLN A 181 -0.69 21.23 -26.18
CA GLN A 181 -1.53 21.20 -27.36
C GLN A 181 -1.04 20.08 -28.29
N ASP A 182 -1.94 19.18 -28.64
CA ASP A 182 -1.68 18.12 -29.62
C ASP A 182 -2.65 18.25 -30.79
N CYS A 183 -2.15 18.09 -32.01
CA CYS A 183 -2.93 18.16 -33.24
C CYS A 183 -2.88 16.80 -33.91
N PRO A 184 -3.85 15.91 -33.65
CA PRO A 184 -3.68 14.53 -34.03
C PRO A 184 -3.71 14.29 -35.55
N PRO A 185 -2.83 13.41 -36.06
CA PRO A 185 -2.54 13.33 -37.49
C PRO A 185 -3.58 12.57 -38.33
N GLY A 186 -4.59 11.93 -37.71
CA GLY A 186 -5.53 11.06 -38.41
C GLY A 186 -6.86 10.89 -37.71
N GLY A 187 -7.78 10.19 -38.37
CA GLY A 187 -9.04 9.75 -37.75
C GLY A 187 -8.83 8.48 -36.92
N GLY A 188 -9.66 8.30 -35.90
CA GLY A 188 -9.60 7.14 -35.01
C GLY A 188 -9.68 7.54 -33.55
N GLN A 189 -9.87 6.55 -32.68
CA GLN A 189 -9.80 6.77 -31.24
C GLN A 189 -8.34 6.89 -30.83
N MET A 190 -8.01 7.98 -30.15
CA MET A 190 -6.69 8.20 -29.56
C MET A 190 -6.78 8.08 -28.05
N THR A 191 -5.78 7.44 -27.46
CA THR A 191 -5.68 7.27 -26.02
C THR A 191 -4.52 8.11 -25.50
N TYR A 192 -4.84 9.10 -24.67
CA TYR A 192 -3.82 9.86 -23.95
C TYR A 192 -3.57 9.25 -22.59
N LEU A 193 -2.29 9.14 -22.22
CA LEU A 193 -1.85 8.61 -20.94
C LEU A 193 -0.90 9.60 -20.30
N LEU A 194 -1.24 10.02 -19.08
CA LEU A 194 -0.37 10.75 -18.17
C LEU A 194 0.13 9.78 -17.12
N LYS A 195 1.46 9.68 -16.97
CA LYS A 195 2.11 8.87 -15.95
C LYS A 195 2.94 9.80 -15.07
N ALA A 196 2.70 9.77 -13.76
CA ALA A 196 3.59 10.36 -12.76
C ALA A 196 4.35 9.22 -12.09
N THR A 197 5.64 9.42 -11.78
CA THR A 197 6.47 8.40 -11.14
C THR A 197 7.32 9.05 -10.05
N GLY A 198 7.48 8.34 -8.93
CA GLY A 198 8.21 8.82 -7.77
C GLY A 198 8.26 7.78 -6.65
N PRO A 199 8.80 8.14 -5.46
CA PRO A 199 8.83 7.24 -4.33
C PRO A 199 7.42 6.79 -3.92
N GLY A 200 7.19 5.48 -3.81
CA GLY A 200 5.88 4.93 -3.46
C GLY A 200 4.99 4.53 -4.64
N GLY A 201 5.33 4.90 -5.88
CA GLY A 201 4.57 4.56 -7.09
C GLY A 201 4.85 5.50 -8.25
#